data_AF-A0A841JNP3-F1
#
_entry.id   AF-A0A841JNP3-F1
#
_cell.length_a   1.000
_cell.length_b   1.000
_cell.length_c   1.000
_cell.angle_alpha   90.00
_cell.angle_beta   90.00
_cell.angle_gamma   90.00
#
_symmetry.space_group_name_H-M   'P 1'
#
loop_
_entity.id
_entity.type
_entity.pdbx_description
1 polymer ?
#
loop_
_entity_poly.entity_id
_entity_poly.type
_entity_poly.pdbx_seq_one_letter_code
_entity_poly.pdbx_strand_id
1 'polypeptide(L)'
;MRTSLNKIAQTETYLLKRSNPASSLLFEAKMLLDQDLQTHVSAQQQVYTLVQQYGRKQVKAEIEAVHQQLFNQPGHLSFRQKIARIFLK
;
A
#
# COMPACT_ATOMS: atom_id res chain seq x y z
N MET A 1 -6.88 -30.66 -8.02
CA MET A 1 -6.21 -29.44 -7.52
C MET A 1 -5.99 -28.49 -8.70
N ARG A 2 -6.40 -27.22 -8.62
CA ARG A 2 -6.18 -26.25 -9.71
C ARG A 2 -4.80 -25.61 -9.51
N THR A 3 -3.79 -26.08 -10.23
CA THR A 3 -2.39 -25.61 -10.18
C THR A 3 -2.27 -24.09 -10.27
N SER A 4 -3.10 -23.45 -11.10
CA SER A 4 -3.18 -21.99 -11.23
C SER A 4 -3.52 -21.29 -9.90
N LEU A 5 -4.51 -21.79 -9.13
CA LEU A 5 -4.90 -21.16 -7.86
C LEU A 5 -3.79 -21.25 -6.81
N ASN A 6 -3.07 -22.36 -6.77
CA ASN A 6 -1.94 -22.52 -5.85
C ASN A 6 -0.79 -21.56 -6.19
N LYS A 7 -0.51 -21.34 -7.49
CA LYS A 7 0.49 -20.36 -7.92
C LYS A 7 0.12 -18.95 -7.48
N ILE A 8 -1.14 -18.55 -7.67
CA ILE A 8 -1.65 -17.24 -7.23
C ILE A 8 -1.50 -17.09 -5.71
N ALA A 9 -1.95 -18.07 -4.93
CA ALA A 9 -1.87 -18.01 -3.47
C ALA A 9 -0.42 -17.91 -2.95
N GLN A 10 0.53 -18.62 -3.58
CA GLN A 10 1.95 -18.54 -3.23
C GLN A 10 2.53 -17.17 -3.57
N THR A 11 2.23 -16.63 -4.76
CA THR A 11 2.62 -15.28 -5.15
C THR A 11 2.09 -14.23 -4.19
N GLU A 12 0.81 -14.30 -3.82
CA GLU A 12 0.22 -13.36 -2.85
C GLU A 12 0.87 -13.46 -1.48
N THR A 13 1.11 -14.67 -0.99
CA THR A 13 1.77 -14.90 0.30
C THR A 13 3.19 -14.32 0.30
N TYR A 14 3.91 -14.43 -0.81
CA TYR A 14 5.22 -13.83 -1.01
C TYR A 14 5.16 -12.30 -1.07
N LEU A 15 4.37 -11.73 -1.99
CA LEU A 15 4.28 -10.28 -2.20
C LEU A 15 3.76 -9.53 -0.95
N LEU A 16 2.82 -10.13 -0.21
CA LEU A 16 2.28 -9.56 1.03
C LEU A 16 3.17 -9.80 2.25
N LYS A 17 4.36 -10.38 2.07
CA LYS A 17 5.32 -10.69 3.15
C LYS A 17 4.71 -11.55 4.28
N ARG A 18 3.84 -12.48 3.91
CA ARG A 18 3.17 -13.42 4.83
C ARG A 18 3.87 -14.78 4.89
N SER A 19 4.89 -14.99 4.06
CA SER A 19 5.70 -16.20 4.06
C SER A 19 6.71 -16.17 5.21
N ASN A 20 7.02 -17.35 5.77
CA ASN A 20 8.18 -17.48 6.64
C ASN A 20 9.48 -17.39 5.80
N PRO A 21 10.62 -17.04 6.41
CA PRO A 21 11.86 -16.79 5.66
C PRO A 21 12.32 -17.96 4.78
N ALA A 22 12.18 -19.20 5.24
CA ALA A 22 12.58 -20.38 4.47
C ALA A 22 11.70 -20.56 3.22
N SER A 23 10.39 -20.38 3.37
CA SER A 23 9.43 -20.41 2.26
C SER A 23 9.65 -19.27 1.28
N SER A 24 9.98 -18.07 1.75
CA SER A 24 10.33 -16.94 0.88
C SER A 24 11.56 -17.25 0.03
N LEU A 25 12.63 -17.76 0.66
CA LEU A 25 13.88 -18.09 -0.03
C LEU A 25 13.71 -19.23 -1.05
N LEU A 26 12.90 -20.26 -0.72
CA LEU A 26 12.53 -21.30 -1.69
C LEU A 26 11.71 -20.75 -2.86
N PHE A 27 10.83 -19.77 -2.61
CA PHE A 27 10.04 -19.14 -3.67
C PHE A 27 10.91 -18.26 -4.58
N GLU A 28 11.85 -17.52 -4.01
CA GLU A 28 12.86 -16.76 -4.76
C GLU A 28 13.70 -17.66 -5.66
N ALA A 29 14.18 -18.80 -5.15
CA ALA A 29 14.89 -19.78 -5.97
C ALA A 29 14.03 -20.31 -7.13
N LYS A 30 12.73 -20.55 -6.91
CA LYS A 30 11.81 -20.97 -7.99
C LYS A 30 11.65 -19.89 -9.05
N MET A 31 11.54 -18.62 -8.65
CA MET A 31 11.43 -17.50 -9.59
C MET A 31 12.67 -17.35 -10.47
N LEU A 32 13.87 -17.69 -9.96
CA LEU A 32 15.09 -17.69 -10.76
C LEU A 32 15.12 -18.79 -11.82
N LEU A 33 14.40 -19.90 -11.59
CA LEU A 33 14.35 -21.05 -12.48
C LEU A 33 13.16 -21.02 -13.45
N ASP A 34 12.09 -20.31 -13.10
CA ASP A 34 10.83 -20.21 -13.86
C ASP A 34 10.58 -18.74 -14.25
N GLN A 35 10.97 -18.40 -15.48
CA GLN A 35 10.86 -17.04 -16.01
C GLN A 35 9.40 -16.59 -16.18
N ASP A 36 8.48 -17.52 -16.45
CA ASP A 36 7.04 -17.21 -16.54
C ASP A 36 6.51 -16.84 -15.16
N LEU A 37 6.88 -17.59 -14.12
CA LEU A 37 6.55 -17.26 -12.73
C LEU A 37 7.09 -15.88 -12.36
N GLN A 38 8.36 -15.58 -12.65
CA GLN A 38 8.95 -14.26 -12.38
C GLN A 38 8.20 -13.12 -13.08
N THR A 39 7.77 -13.34 -14.33
CA THR A 39 7.00 -12.36 -15.11
C THR A 39 5.63 -12.10 -14.47
N HIS A 40 4.92 -13.16 -14.07
CA HIS A 40 3.63 -13.05 -13.39
C HIS A 40 3.75 -12.33 -12.04
N VAL A 41 4.75 -12.68 -11.23
CA VAL A 41 4.99 -12.05 -9.92
C VAL A 41 5.30 -10.56 -10.11
N SER A 42 6.15 -10.21 -11.10
CA SER A 42 6.52 -8.83 -11.40
C SER A 42 5.31 -7.99 -11.84
N ALA A 43 4.46 -8.53 -12.73
CA ALA A 43 3.25 -7.87 -13.17
C ALA A 43 2.28 -7.63 -11.99
N GLN A 44 2.07 -8.63 -11.12
CA GLN A 44 1.22 -8.48 -9.95
C GLN A 44 1.76 -7.43 -8.96
N GLN A 45 3.07 -7.39 -8.73
CA GLN A 45 3.72 -6.37 -7.91
C GLN A 45 3.54 -4.96 -8.48
N GLN A 46 3.62 -4.79 -9.80
CA GLN A 46 3.36 -3.51 -10.46
C GLN A 46 1.91 -3.05 -10.25
N VAL A 47 0.94 -3.96 -10.41
CA VAL A 47 -0.48 -3.67 -10.17
C VAL A 47 -0.70 -3.22 -8.72
N TYR A 48 -0.16 -3.95 -7.74
CA TYR A 48 -0.25 -3.56 -6.33
C TYR A 48 0.37 -2.20 -6.04
N THR A 49 1.52 -1.92 -6.65
CA THR A 49 2.18 -0.62 -6.52
C THR A 49 1.29 0.50 -7.05
N LEU A 50 0.68 0.32 -8.21
CA LEU A 50 -0.22 1.30 -8.82
C LEU A 50 -1.48 1.54 -7.98
N VAL A 51 -2.12 0.46 -7.51
CA VAL A 51 -3.28 0.54 -6.61
C VAL A 51 -2.93 1.28 -5.32
N GLN A 52 -1.78 0.96 -4.71
CA GLN A 52 -1.34 1.64 -3.49
C GLN A 52 -1.06 3.13 -3.73
N GLN A 53 -0.40 3.48 -4.83
CA GLN A 53 -0.12 4.87 -5.18
C GLN A 53 -1.39 5.67 -5.42
N TYR A 54 -2.35 5.09 -6.13
CA TYR A 54 -3.65 5.70 -6.36
C TYR A 54 -4.40 5.92 -5.05
N GLY A 55 -4.50 4.88 -4.21
CA GLY A 55 -5.14 4.98 -2.90
C GLY A 55 -4.49 6.05 -2.01
N ARG A 56 -3.16 6.16 -2.02
CA ARG A 56 -2.44 7.22 -1.28
C ARG A 56 -2.81 8.63 -1.78
N LYS A 57 -2.96 8.83 -3.09
CA LYS A 57 -3.39 10.12 -3.65
C LYS A 57 -4.80 10.48 -3.20
N GLN A 58 -5.71 9.50 -3.20
CA GLN A 58 -7.09 9.72 -2.75
C GLN A 58 -7.13 10.09 -1.26
N VAL A 59 -6.49 9.32 -0.39
CA VAL A 59 -6.44 9.61 1.06
C VAL A 59 -5.80 10.97 1.32
N LYS A 60 -4.76 11.33 0.57
CA LYS A 60 -4.14 12.66 0.67
C LYS A 60 -5.14 13.77 0.31
N ALA A 61 -5.89 13.63 -0.78
CA ALA A 61 -6.89 14.61 -1.18
C ALA A 61 -8.01 14.75 -0.14
N GLU A 62 -8.44 13.65 0.47
CA GLU A 62 -9.43 13.66 1.56
C GLU A 62 -8.91 14.42 2.79
N ILE A 63 -7.65 14.15 3.21
CA ILE A 63 -7.00 14.86 4.31
C ILE A 63 -6.87 16.36 4.00
N GLU A 64 -6.47 16.70 2.78
CA GLU A 64 -6.34 18.10 2.35
C GLU A 64 -7.70 18.81 2.36
N ALA A 65 -8.77 18.17 1.89
CA ALA A 65 -10.12 18.73 1.93
C ALA A 65 -10.58 18.99 3.37
N VAL A 66 -10.36 18.03 4.29
CA VAL A 66 -10.68 18.20 5.72
C VAL A 66 -9.85 19.35 6.32
N HIS A 67 -8.56 19.44 5.99
CA HIS A 67 -7.71 20.54 6.46
C HIS A 67 -8.22 21.90 5.95
N GLN A 68 -8.55 22.02 4.66
CA GLN A 68 -9.11 23.25 4.10
C GLN A 68 -10.41 23.66 4.81
N GLN A 69 -11.30 22.71 5.08
CA GLN A 69 -12.53 22.97 5.81
C GLN A 69 -12.23 23.48 7.23
N LEU A 70 -11.42 22.76 8.01
CA LEU A 70 -11.19 23.06 9.42
C LEU A 70 -10.29 24.27 9.70
N PHE A 71 -9.33 24.58 8.82
CA PHE A 71 -8.32 25.61 9.09
C PHE A 71 -8.50 26.90 8.27
N ASN A 72 -9.21 26.84 7.14
CA ASN A 72 -9.33 27.99 6.23
C ASN A 72 -10.75 28.56 6.15
N GLN A 73 -11.79 27.82 6.56
CA GLN A 73 -13.12 28.41 6.65
C GLN A 73 -13.28 29.27 7.92
N PRO A 74 -13.92 30.45 7.80
CA PRO A 74 -14.06 31.40 8.92
C PRO A 74 -14.85 30.83 10.11
N GLY A 75 -15.72 29.84 9.88
CA GLY A 75 -16.50 29.17 10.94
C GLY A 75 -15.68 28.34 11.94
N HIS A 76 -14.39 28.09 11.68
CA HIS A 76 -13.54 27.22 12.50
C HIS A 76 -12.31 27.92 13.11
N LEU A 77 -12.32 29.26 13.17
CA LEU A 77 -11.23 30.07 13.72
C LEU A 77 -10.80 29.67 15.15
N SER A 78 -11.76 29.41 16.04
CA SER A 78 -11.49 29.02 17.44
C SER A 78 -10.77 27.67 17.54
N PHE A 79 -11.14 26.71 16.69
CA PHE A 79 -10.49 25.41 16.59
C PHE A 79 -9.04 25.56 16.10
N ARG A 80 -8.82 26.31 15.02
CA ARG A 80 -7.48 26.59 14.49
C ARG A 80 -6.56 27.23 15.54
N GLN A 81 -7.06 28.23 16.28
CA GLN A 81 -6.30 28.90 17.34
C GLN A 81 -5.97 27.95 18.49
N LYS A 82 -6.91 27.08 18.89
CA LYS A 82 -6.68 26.08 19.93
C LYS A 82 -5.57 25.10 19.54
N ILE A 83 -5.59 24.60 18.30
CA ILE A 83 -4.54 23.70 17.80
C ILE A 83 -3.18 24.42 17.73
N ALA A 84 -3.12 25.63 17.17
CA ALA A 84 -1.87 26.38 17.06
C ALA A 84 -1.18 26.59 18.42
N ARG A 85 -1.95 26.84 19.49
CA ARG A 85 -1.44 26.98 20.87
C ARG A 85 -0.79 25.71 21.43
N ILE A 86 -1.13 24.52 20.93
CA ILE A 86 -0.50 23.25 21.36
C ILE A 86 0.96 23.19 20.91
N PHE A 87 1.26 23.76 19.73
CA PHE A 87 2.58 23.69 19.11
C PHE A 87 3.45 24.94 19.34
N LEU A 88 2.92 25.96 20.04
CA LEU A 88 3.61 27.22 20.37
C LEU A 88 4.32 27.19 21.73
N LYS A 89 4.84 26.02 22.14
CA LYS A 89 5.63 25.87 23.38
C LYS A 89 7.10 25.66 23.06
#